data_AF-A0A0C2ZH97-F1
#
_entry.id   AF-A0A0C2ZH97-F1
#
_cell.length_a   1.000
_cell.length_b   1.000
_cell.length_c   1.000
_cell.angle_alpha   90.00
_cell.angle_beta   90.00
_cell.angle_gamma   90.00
#
_symmetry.space_group_name_H-M   'P 1'
#
loop_
_entity.id
_entity.type
_entity.pdbx_description
1 polymer ?
#
loop_
_entity_poly.entity_id
_entity_poly.type
_entity_poly.pdbx_seq_one_letter_code
_entity_poly.pdbx_strand_id
1 'polypeptide(L)'
;MDANATVINVEQSFKERGREASSKPLSVHAEIQLVFHIAKTIGSLVTMKEIYPYIGCSKLCCFLCYVFILSFGQGGSLFRIRGCHGKVYPSWSLPNADRLQENMATELYSALRKTLDILVREMKKPVTLIPLHVAESSANVSDDYSARSSYMHAYHRDLAAQREFDALRTKLLGTSLGEMAHKPTKDLEVNRNESVQFTYFPTRSGKCARCGKQTLRKCSRCSGPWLCHKACEMAYDFYEHNFACAIRRPLDSADYLEQACWKNEIPADLDALEDFGFTKFASAFDQIKLLGVFIGLTRMGVGNRELRQWKEEGTLTANIVSKYEAEPNRCWGRYYPWLQKRLHIFNRHTKLPPPDLFDVVRPYLDPDDQSKYLHELMPDAKRKSFMLYAILHNGWHPDPGHSESSIQDLYFTFGFCVCCNHEAEQELAKLYIMLILKCSFQEFWSAYQSNSLAFLMDANELGTERNNIPHLHTFLSIRPGDWCSTVWHLRLFTQSRITIPGRHVAVDYGFLNCKTVEEEFALKATYTHLLETPRVDPMELHAACVKGEVYGFASLYLPNLEQRFRRLMRNPYPLQIDYEWVGKWRLPSLVHSQSGW
;
A
#
# COMPACT_ATOMS: atom_id res chain seq x y z
N MET A 1 -15.40 14.06 67.97
CA MET A 1 -16.31 14.01 66.80
C MET A 1 -16.29 12.58 66.30
N ASP A 2 -17.45 11.93 66.30
CA ASP A 2 -17.61 10.48 66.22
C ASP A 2 -17.39 9.95 64.79
N ALA A 3 -16.30 9.23 64.55
CA ALA A 3 -15.99 8.64 63.25
C ALA A 3 -17.09 7.68 62.77
N ASN A 4 -17.81 7.04 63.70
CA ASN A 4 -18.96 6.17 63.40
C ASN A 4 -20.16 6.93 62.84
N ALA A 5 -20.43 8.16 63.31
CA ALA A 5 -21.51 8.98 62.77
C ALA A 5 -21.21 9.42 61.33
N THR A 6 -19.93 9.64 61.00
CA THR A 6 -19.49 10.00 59.64
C THR A 6 -19.64 8.82 58.67
N VAL A 7 -19.27 7.60 59.08
CA VAL A 7 -19.42 6.40 58.23
C VAL A 7 -20.88 6.07 57.96
N ILE A 8 -21.75 6.11 58.98
CA ILE A 8 -23.19 5.83 58.83
C ILE A 8 -23.84 6.84 57.86
N ASN A 9 -23.46 8.12 57.95
CA ASN A 9 -24.00 9.17 57.09
C ASN A 9 -23.49 9.03 55.63
N VAL A 10 -22.25 8.60 55.43
CA VAL A 10 -21.70 8.27 54.10
C VAL A 10 -22.41 7.06 53.49
N GLU A 11 -22.65 6.00 54.27
CA GLU A 11 -23.40 4.82 53.80
C GLU A 11 -24.84 5.16 53.45
N GLN A 12 -25.51 5.99 54.26
CA GLN A 12 -26.88 6.41 53.99
C GLN A 12 -26.96 7.28 52.74
N SER A 13 -26.02 8.23 52.57
CA SER A 13 -25.90 9.05 51.36
C SER A 13 -25.58 8.21 50.11
N PHE A 14 -24.79 7.14 50.25
CA PHE A 14 -24.52 6.20 49.16
C PHE A 14 -25.78 5.42 48.78
N LYS A 15 -26.54 4.91 49.77
CA LYS A 15 -27.81 4.21 49.56
C LYS A 15 -28.87 5.11 48.91
N GLU A 16 -28.93 6.38 49.28
CA GLU A 16 -29.83 7.37 48.67
C GLU A 16 -29.47 7.66 47.21
N ARG A 17 -28.18 7.87 46.91
CA ARG A 17 -27.70 8.02 45.52
C ARG A 17 -27.94 6.76 44.69
N GLY A 18 -27.81 5.58 45.29
CA GLY A 18 -28.14 4.31 44.66
C GLY A 18 -29.62 4.23 44.29
N ARG A 19 -30.53 4.58 45.21
CA ARG A 19 -31.97 4.63 44.96
C ARG A 19 -32.36 5.64 43.88
N GLU A 20 -31.76 6.84 43.92
CA GLU A 20 -31.99 7.87 42.91
C GLU A 20 -31.50 7.41 41.52
N ALA A 21 -30.32 6.78 41.44
CA ALA A 21 -29.81 6.22 40.20
C ALA A 21 -30.70 5.10 39.64
N SER A 22 -31.22 4.21 40.50
CA SER A 22 -32.12 3.13 40.10
C SER A 22 -33.52 3.60 39.69
N SER A 23 -33.95 4.80 40.10
CA SER A 23 -35.22 5.39 39.66
C SER A 23 -35.19 6.05 38.27
N LYS A 24 -34.00 6.25 37.69
CA LYS A 24 -33.84 6.87 36.37
C LYS A 24 -34.10 5.85 35.25
N PRO A 25 -34.80 6.24 34.16
CA PRO A 25 -35.03 5.33 33.05
C PRO A 25 -33.71 4.91 32.42
N LEU A 26 -33.62 3.62 32.10
CA LEU A 26 -32.47 3.07 31.38
C LEU A 26 -32.35 3.72 30.00
N SER A 27 -31.18 4.25 29.69
CA SER A 27 -30.87 4.95 28.47
C SER A 27 -29.83 4.19 27.67
N VAL A 28 -30.14 3.90 26.41
CA VAL A 28 -29.19 3.29 25.48
C VAL A 28 -28.48 4.39 24.70
N HIS A 29 -27.16 4.41 24.76
CA HIS A 29 -26.36 5.43 24.07
C HIS A 29 -26.28 5.16 22.57
N ALA A 30 -26.12 6.23 21.76
CA ALA A 30 -26.13 6.15 20.31
C ALA A 30 -25.06 5.20 19.75
N GLU A 31 -23.87 5.16 20.36
CA GLU A 31 -22.79 4.28 19.92
C GLU A 31 -23.17 2.81 20.06
N ILE A 32 -23.84 2.44 21.16
CA ILE A 32 -24.30 1.07 21.42
C ILE A 32 -25.47 0.70 20.51
N GLN A 33 -26.37 1.65 20.26
CA GLN A 33 -27.46 1.44 19.30
C GLN A 33 -26.90 1.12 17.90
N LEU A 34 -25.86 1.84 17.47
CA LEU A 34 -25.23 1.62 16.18
C LEU A 34 -24.53 0.25 16.10
N VAL A 35 -23.77 -0.14 17.15
CA VAL A 35 -23.14 -1.47 17.22
C VAL A 35 -24.18 -2.60 17.12
N PHE A 36 -25.27 -2.51 17.87
CA PHE A 36 -26.33 -3.52 17.84
C PHE A 36 -27.09 -3.51 16.52
N HIS A 37 -27.35 -2.34 15.93
CA HIS A 37 -27.96 -2.25 14.61
C HIS A 37 -27.11 -2.96 13.55
N ILE A 38 -25.80 -2.72 13.58
CA ILE A 38 -24.84 -3.37 12.70
C ILE A 38 -24.82 -4.88 12.96
N ALA A 39 -24.73 -5.31 14.23
CA ALA A 39 -24.74 -6.72 14.59
C ALA A 39 -26.02 -7.48 14.14
N LYS A 40 -27.17 -6.79 14.12
CA LYS A 40 -28.43 -7.35 13.60
C LYS A 40 -28.48 -7.40 12.07
N THR A 41 -27.81 -6.47 11.39
CA THR A 41 -27.93 -6.28 9.93
C THR A 41 -26.88 -7.06 9.15
N ILE A 42 -25.69 -7.28 9.73
CA ILE A 42 -24.56 -8.02 9.13
C ILE A 42 -24.95 -9.43 8.68
N GLY A 43 -25.94 -10.07 9.32
CA GLY A 43 -26.40 -11.41 8.93
C GLY A 43 -27.42 -11.48 7.78
N SER A 44 -27.99 -10.35 7.34
CA SER A 44 -29.10 -10.36 6.35
C SER A 44 -28.93 -9.41 5.16
N LEU A 45 -28.02 -8.44 5.21
CA LEU A 45 -27.77 -7.52 4.10
C LEU A 45 -26.27 -7.19 4.00
N VAL A 46 -25.69 -7.58 2.86
CA VAL A 46 -24.65 -6.83 2.13
C VAL A 46 -23.18 -7.10 2.49
N THR A 47 -22.62 -8.00 1.67
CA THR A 47 -21.23 -8.17 1.23
C THR A 47 -20.70 -7.05 0.32
N MET A 48 -21.27 -5.83 0.32
CA MET A 48 -20.97 -4.80 -0.72
C MET A 48 -21.00 -3.33 -0.23
N LYS A 49 -20.96 -3.05 1.08
CA LYS A 49 -20.69 -1.70 1.60
C LYS A 49 -19.70 -1.80 2.75
N GLU A 50 -18.52 -1.21 2.56
CA GLU A 50 -17.54 -1.04 3.62
C GLU A 50 -18.21 -0.38 4.81
N ILE A 51 -18.32 -1.11 5.92
CA ILE A 51 -18.64 -0.48 7.19
C ILE A 51 -17.41 0.35 7.53
N TYR A 52 -17.52 1.66 7.40
CA TYR A 52 -16.43 2.55 7.74
C TYR A 52 -16.02 2.26 9.19
N PRO A 53 -14.76 1.89 9.47
CA PRO A 53 -14.35 1.32 10.75
C PRO A 53 -14.13 2.43 11.79
N TYR A 54 -15.08 3.36 11.89
CA TYR A 54 -15.08 4.47 12.82
C TYR A 54 -16.51 4.88 13.19
N ILE A 55 -16.82 4.88 14.48
CA ILE A 55 -18.06 5.43 15.05
C ILE A 55 -17.75 6.85 15.53
N GLY A 56 -18.22 7.84 14.76
CA GLY A 56 -18.09 9.25 15.07
C GLY A 56 -19.38 9.82 15.66
N CYS A 57 -19.35 10.24 16.92
CA CYS A 57 -20.40 11.06 17.51
C CYS A 57 -19.91 12.49 17.76
N SER A 58 -20.84 13.44 17.91
CA SER A 58 -20.53 14.86 18.20
C SER A 58 -19.84 15.07 19.56
N LYS A 59 -19.90 14.07 20.44
CA LYS A 59 -19.24 14.01 21.75
C LYS A 59 -18.28 12.82 21.81
N LEU A 60 -17.30 12.89 22.71
CA LEU A 60 -16.51 11.71 23.09
C LEU A 60 -17.42 10.63 23.69
N CYS A 61 -17.00 9.37 23.64
CA CYS A 61 -17.77 8.28 24.22
C CYS A 61 -17.76 8.37 25.75
N CYS A 62 -18.84 7.91 26.38
CA CYS A 62 -18.80 7.64 27.82
C CYS A 62 -17.88 6.45 28.13
N PHE A 63 -17.49 6.30 29.40
CA PHE A 63 -16.59 5.21 29.80
C PHE A 63 -17.12 3.83 29.40
N LEU A 64 -18.41 3.58 29.62
CA LEU A 64 -19.02 2.28 29.31
C LEU A 64 -19.12 2.03 27.81
N CYS A 65 -19.48 3.04 26.99
CA CYS A 65 -19.47 2.92 25.53
C CYS A 65 -18.06 2.65 25.00
N TYR A 66 -17.07 3.39 25.50
CA TYR A 66 -15.69 3.27 25.07
C TYR A 66 -15.14 1.86 25.32
N VAL A 67 -15.29 1.34 26.54
CA VAL A 67 -14.81 0.01 26.90
C VAL A 67 -15.57 -1.08 26.15
N PHE A 68 -16.90 -0.93 25.98
CA PHE A 68 -17.72 -1.89 25.26
C PHE A 68 -17.30 -2.03 23.80
N ILE A 69 -17.14 -0.90 23.10
CA ILE A 69 -16.74 -0.88 21.69
C ILE A 69 -15.34 -1.50 21.52
N LEU A 70 -14.39 -1.15 22.40
CA LEU A 70 -13.06 -1.75 22.38
C LEU A 70 -13.04 -3.26 22.62
N SER A 71 -14.04 -3.76 23.35
CA SER A 71 -14.15 -5.17 23.72
C SER A 71 -14.92 -6.00 22.68
N PHE A 72 -15.52 -5.35 21.67
CA PHE A 72 -16.40 -5.95 20.67
C PHE A 72 -15.67 -6.26 19.35
N GLY A 73 -15.71 -7.54 18.92
CA GLY A 73 -14.99 -8.10 17.76
C GLY A 73 -13.89 -9.11 18.16
N GLN A 74 -13.74 -10.23 17.44
CA GLN A 74 -12.75 -11.27 17.74
C GLN A 74 -11.30 -10.79 17.54
N GLY A 75 -10.69 -10.29 18.63
CA GLY A 75 -9.27 -9.91 18.70
C GLY A 75 -9.01 -8.42 18.92
N GLY A 76 -10.05 -7.59 18.93
CA GLY A 76 -9.97 -6.14 19.12
C GLY A 76 -11.19 -5.42 18.55
N SER A 77 -11.28 -4.11 18.81
CA SER A 77 -12.38 -3.25 18.41
C SER A 77 -12.66 -3.29 16.90
N LEU A 78 -13.85 -3.74 16.50
CA LEU A 78 -14.32 -3.64 15.10
C LEU A 78 -14.39 -2.17 14.62
N PHE A 79 -14.61 -1.23 15.55
CA PHE A 79 -14.79 0.19 15.26
C PHE A 79 -13.73 1.06 15.95
N ARG A 80 -13.21 2.06 15.25
CA ARG A 80 -12.45 3.15 15.87
C ARG A 80 -13.42 4.20 16.46
N ILE A 81 -13.02 4.90 17.51
CA ILE A 81 -13.81 5.98 18.14
C ILE A 81 -12.89 7.14 18.52
N ARG A 82 -13.45 8.35 18.64
CA ARG A 82 -12.68 9.58 18.91
C ARG A 82 -11.92 9.55 20.25
N GLY A 83 -12.46 8.85 21.25
CA GLY A 83 -11.91 8.82 22.60
C GLY A 83 -13.01 8.77 23.66
N CYS A 84 -12.62 8.92 24.92
CA CYS A 84 -13.51 8.81 26.06
C CYS A 84 -13.43 10.06 26.95
N HIS A 85 -14.57 10.56 27.42
CA HIS A 85 -14.60 11.63 28.43
C HIS A 85 -14.62 11.09 29.88
N GLY A 86 -14.50 9.77 30.08
CA GLY A 86 -14.30 9.12 31.39
C GLY A 86 -15.52 9.03 32.32
N LYS A 87 -16.63 9.73 32.02
CA LYS A 87 -17.83 9.70 32.88
C LYS A 87 -18.64 8.41 32.67
N VAL A 88 -19.04 7.83 33.79
CA VAL A 88 -19.88 6.63 33.89
C VAL A 88 -21.33 7.08 34.11
N TYR A 89 -22.25 6.63 33.26
CA TYR A 89 -23.67 6.94 33.39
C TYR A 89 -24.38 5.76 34.09
N PRO A 90 -24.98 5.97 35.29
CA PRO A 90 -25.65 4.89 36.01
C PRO A 90 -26.86 4.30 35.27
N SER A 91 -27.50 5.07 34.41
CA SER A 91 -28.64 4.64 33.58
C SER A 91 -28.22 3.96 32.27
N TRP A 92 -26.92 3.75 32.03
CA TRP A 92 -26.46 3.14 30.78
C TRP A 92 -27.00 1.71 30.65
N SER A 93 -27.49 1.38 29.45
CA SER A 93 -28.12 0.09 29.17
C SER A 93 -27.88 -0.36 27.74
N LEU A 94 -28.25 -1.61 27.46
CA LEU A 94 -28.16 -2.22 26.13
C LEU A 94 -29.53 -2.21 25.43
N PRO A 95 -29.56 -2.11 24.08
CA PRO A 95 -30.78 -2.32 23.32
C PRO A 95 -31.23 -3.78 23.40
N ASN A 96 -32.50 -4.02 23.07
CA ASN A 96 -33.06 -5.37 23.02
C ASN A 96 -32.29 -6.26 22.02
N ALA A 97 -31.92 -7.46 22.46
CA ALA A 97 -31.17 -8.47 21.72
C ALA A 97 -32.00 -9.31 20.74
N ASP A 98 -33.31 -9.09 20.63
CA ASP A 98 -34.17 -9.86 19.72
C ASP A 98 -33.67 -9.82 18.27
N ARG A 99 -33.69 -10.99 17.62
CA ARG A 99 -33.25 -11.23 16.22
C ARG A 99 -31.74 -11.10 15.97
N LEU A 100 -30.90 -11.22 17.00
CA LEU A 100 -29.45 -11.37 16.83
C LEU A 100 -29.09 -12.79 16.36
N GLN A 101 -28.11 -12.88 15.47
CA GLN A 101 -27.48 -14.15 15.10
C GLN A 101 -26.64 -14.68 16.27
N GLU A 102 -26.52 -16.01 16.39
CA GLU A 102 -25.88 -16.67 17.55
C GLU A 102 -24.40 -16.29 17.73
N ASN A 103 -23.67 -16.14 16.62
CA ASN A 103 -22.29 -15.66 16.62
C ASN A 103 -22.18 -14.22 17.15
N MET A 104 -23.03 -13.31 16.66
CA MET A 104 -23.04 -11.91 17.09
C MET A 104 -23.50 -11.75 18.54
N ALA A 105 -24.44 -12.58 18.98
CA ALA A 105 -24.88 -12.63 20.38
C ALA A 105 -23.71 -13.04 21.30
N THR A 106 -22.91 -14.02 20.89
CA THR A 106 -21.73 -14.48 21.63
C THR A 106 -20.65 -13.40 21.73
N GLU A 107 -20.42 -12.64 20.66
CA GLU A 107 -19.48 -11.51 20.67
C GLU A 107 -19.94 -10.36 21.57
N LEU A 108 -21.21 -9.98 21.47
CA LEU A 108 -21.80 -8.93 22.31
C LEU A 108 -21.72 -9.34 23.79
N TYR A 109 -21.96 -10.60 24.11
CA TYR A 109 -21.83 -11.14 25.46
C TYR A 109 -20.38 -11.07 25.96
N SER A 110 -19.42 -11.47 25.13
CA SER A 110 -17.98 -11.39 25.46
C SER A 110 -17.54 -9.94 25.73
N ALA A 111 -17.98 -9.00 24.89
CA ALA A 111 -17.71 -7.57 25.05
C ALA A 111 -18.28 -7.01 26.35
N LEU A 112 -19.52 -7.42 26.69
CA LEU A 112 -20.17 -7.01 27.92
C LEU A 112 -19.45 -7.53 29.17
N ARG A 113 -19.02 -8.81 29.16
CA ARG A 113 -18.27 -9.41 30.26
C ARG A 113 -16.95 -8.67 30.51
N LYS A 114 -16.19 -8.38 29.45
CA LYS A 114 -14.95 -7.59 29.54
C LYS A 114 -15.19 -6.17 30.05
N THR A 115 -16.28 -5.55 29.61
CA THR A 115 -16.68 -4.21 30.08
C THR A 115 -16.97 -4.20 31.56
N LEU A 116 -17.69 -5.21 32.06
CA LEU A 116 -17.97 -5.38 33.47
C LEU A 116 -16.68 -5.60 34.27
N ASP A 117 -15.79 -6.47 33.79
CA ASP A 117 -14.51 -6.76 34.47
C ASP A 117 -13.63 -5.52 34.59
N ILE A 118 -13.56 -4.71 33.53
CA ILE A 118 -12.82 -3.45 33.50
C ILE A 118 -13.47 -2.44 34.45
N LEU A 119 -14.79 -2.27 34.42
CA LEU A 119 -15.50 -1.37 35.33
C LEU A 119 -15.24 -1.74 36.79
N VAL A 120 -15.35 -3.03 37.15
CA VAL A 120 -15.08 -3.52 38.51
C VAL A 120 -13.63 -3.26 38.90
N ARG A 121 -12.68 -3.44 37.98
CA ARG A 121 -11.26 -3.15 38.23
C ARG A 121 -11.02 -1.66 38.48
N GLU A 122 -11.61 -0.78 37.68
CA GLU A 122 -11.49 0.67 37.86
C GLU A 122 -12.14 1.13 39.17
N MET A 123 -13.30 0.60 39.53
CA MET A 123 -13.97 0.91 40.81
C MET A 123 -13.17 0.46 42.04
N LYS A 124 -12.30 -0.54 41.90
CA LYS A 124 -11.42 -1.04 42.98
C LYS A 124 -10.13 -0.24 43.12
N LYS A 125 -9.81 0.68 42.21
CA LYS A 125 -8.61 1.51 42.32
C LYS A 125 -8.76 2.53 43.46
N PRO A 126 -7.66 2.83 44.19
CA PRO A 126 -7.70 3.89 45.21
C PRO A 126 -8.04 5.23 44.56
N VAL A 127 -8.94 5.99 45.19
CA VAL A 127 -9.39 7.29 44.68
C VAL A 127 -8.22 8.28 44.72
N THR A 128 -7.52 8.45 43.60
CA THR A 128 -6.58 9.55 43.40
C THR A 128 -7.34 10.82 43.07
N LEU A 129 -7.20 11.84 43.92
CA LEU A 129 -7.77 13.18 43.75
C LEU A 129 -7.04 13.93 42.61
N ILE A 130 -7.29 13.55 41.36
CA ILE A 130 -6.90 14.36 40.19
C ILE A 130 -8.14 14.56 39.32
N PRO A 131 -8.65 15.81 39.20
CA PRO A 131 -9.81 16.08 38.37
C PRO A 131 -9.38 16.23 36.91
N LEU A 132 -9.33 15.12 36.17
CA LEU A 132 -9.31 15.18 34.71
C LEU A 132 -10.75 15.11 34.19
N HIS A 133 -11.53 16.17 34.45
CA HIS A 133 -12.81 16.34 33.77
C HIS A 133 -12.53 16.90 32.38
N VAL A 134 -12.50 16.01 31.38
CA VAL A 134 -12.45 16.40 29.97
C VAL A 134 -13.85 16.86 29.57
N ALA A 135 -13.97 18.08 29.01
CA ALA A 135 -15.25 18.64 28.60
C ALA A 135 -15.94 17.73 27.57
N GLU A 136 -17.27 17.55 27.71
CA GLU A 136 -18.06 16.64 26.85
C GLU A 136 -18.09 17.07 25.37
N SER A 137 -17.71 18.31 25.04
CA SER A 137 -17.70 18.86 23.69
C SER A 137 -16.42 19.66 23.42
N SER A 138 -15.64 19.22 22.42
CA SER A 138 -14.52 19.99 21.84
C SER A 138 -14.74 20.10 20.34
N ALA A 139 -15.58 21.05 19.93
CA ALA A 139 -15.88 21.26 18.52
C ALA A 139 -14.72 21.87 17.72
N ASN A 140 -13.68 22.42 18.35
CA ASN A 140 -12.72 23.29 17.65
C ASN A 140 -11.22 22.93 17.72
N VAL A 141 -10.81 21.82 18.35
CA VAL A 141 -9.39 21.41 18.36
C VAL A 141 -9.27 19.89 18.33
N SER A 142 -8.56 19.36 17.34
CA SER A 142 -8.25 17.94 17.16
C SER A 142 -6.98 17.55 17.92
N ASP A 143 -6.98 17.69 19.24
CA ASP A 143 -5.88 17.20 20.07
C ASP A 143 -6.31 15.97 20.88
N ASP A 144 -5.56 14.89 20.70
CA ASP A 144 -5.79 13.55 21.24
C ASP A 144 -5.17 13.44 22.65
N TYR A 145 -6.00 13.63 23.69
CA TYR A 145 -5.61 13.65 25.11
C TYR A 145 -6.00 12.36 25.87
N SER A 146 -5.93 11.18 25.25
CA SER A 146 -6.10 9.91 25.98
C SER A 146 -4.80 9.12 26.12
N ALA A 147 -4.62 8.49 27.28
CA ALA A 147 -3.42 7.72 27.61
C ALA A 147 -3.18 6.62 26.57
N ARG A 148 -2.00 6.70 25.94
CA ARG A 148 -1.60 5.99 24.72
C ARG A 148 -1.68 4.47 24.89
N SER A 149 -2.63 3.86 24.17
CA SER A 149 -2.61 2.44 23.84
C SER A 149 -1.33 2.10 23.04
N SER A 150 -0.72 0.94 23.31
CA SER A 150 0.41 0.39 22.54
C SER A 150 0.14 0.32 21.03
N TYR A 151 -1.14 0.24 20.64
CA TYR A 151 -1.56 0.21 19.24
C TYR A 151 -1.69 1.62 18.62
N MET A 152 -2.07 2.65 19.40
CA MET A 152 -2.03 4.04 18.94
C MET A 152 -0.60 4.59 18.87
N HIS A 153 0.33 4.04 19.67
CA HIS A 153 1.76 4.29 19.52
C HIS A 153 2.40 3.50 18.36
N ALA A 154 1.73 2.46 17.85
CA ALA A 154 2.04 1.90 16.54
C ALA A 154 1.42 2.82 15.48
N TYR A 155 0.09 2.95 15.40
CA TYR A 155 -0.61 3.72 14.36
C TYR A 155 -0.18 5.18 14.18
N HIS A 156 0.02 5.97 15.25
CA HIS A 156 0.55 7.35 15.11
C HIS A 156 2.04 7.35 14.80
N ARG A 157 2.79 6.33 15.22
CA ARG A 157 4.16 6.12 14.75
C ARG A 157 4.16 5.68 13.30
N ASP A 158 3.17 4.93 12.82
CA ASP A 158 3.01 4.43 11.46
C ASP A 158 2.57 5.56 10.53
N LEU A 159 1.67 6.44 10.98
CA LEU A 159 1.21 7.60 10.22
C LEU A 159 2.26 8.73 10.23
N ALA A 160 2.96 8.93 11.35
CA ALA A 160 4.14 9.79 11.41
C ALA A 160 5.28 9.20 10.60
N ALA A 161 5.46 7.87 10.63
CA ALA A 161 6.43 7.14 9.82
C ALA A 161 6.13 7.27 8.34
N GLN A 162 4.86 7.16 7.94
CA GLN A 162 4.42 7.34 6.56
C GLN A 162 4.57 8.79 6.11
N ARG A 163 4.29 9.77 6.97
CA ARG A 163 4.49 11.19 6.62
C ARG A 163 5.97 11.55 6.55
N GLU A 164 6.78 10.99 7.43
CA GLU A 164 8.24 11.10 7.40
C GLU A 164 8.83 10.30 6.22
N PHE A 165 8.24 9.15 5.86
CA PHE A 165 8.52 8.35 4.66
C PHE A 165 8.34 9.21 3.43
N ASP A 166 7.17 9.81 3.28
CA ASP A 166 6.81 10.59 2.10
C ASP A 166 7.74 11.81 2.01
N ALA A 167 8.00 12.48 3.14
CA ALA A 167 8.94 13.60 3.21
C ALA A 167 10.40 13.22 2.89
N LEU A 168 10.88 12.06 3.37
CA LEU A 168 12.23 11.56 3.10
C LEU A 168 12.37 11.02 1.67
N ARG A 169 11.36 10.36 1.13
CA ARG A 169 11.30 9.92 -0.27
C ARG A 169 11.35 11.12 -1.21
N THR A 170 10.63 12.19 -0.91
CA THR A 170 10.74 13.47 -1.65
C THR A 170 12.14 14.07 -1.55
N LYS A 171 12.83 13.95 -0.40
CA LYS A 171 14.23 14.39 -0.24
C LYS A 171 15.25 13.50 -0.98
N LEU A 172 15.13 12.18 -0.93
CA LEU A 172 16.04 11.22 -1.57
C LEU A 172 15.95 11.27 -3.10
N LEU A 173 14.74 11.43 -3.66
CA LEU A 173 14.54 11.72 -5.08
C LEU A 173 15.19 13.05 -5.50
N GLY A 174 15.32 14.01 -4.58
CA GLY A 174 16.08 15.25 -4.77
C GLY A 174 17.60 15.11 -4.62
N THR A 175 18.10 14.02 -4.01
CA THR A 175 19.54 13.84 -3.70
C THR A 175 20.24 12.88 -4.69
N SER A 176 19.50 11.91 -5.25
CA SER A 176 20.05 10.89 -6.18
C SER A 176 20.51 11.42 -7.56
N LEU A 177 20.28 12.69 -7.88
CA LEU A 177 20.80 13.35 -9.09
C LEU A 177 22.20 13.99 -8.87
N GLY A 178 22.71 14.02 -7.63
CA GLY A 178 23.98 14.66 -7.29
C GLY A 178 25.22 13.75 -7.33
N GLU A 179 25.06 12.43 -7.19
CA GLU A 179 26.21 11.54 -6.88
C GLU A 179 26.70 10.65 -8.04
N MET A 180 26.05 10.67 -9.21
CA MET A 180 26.55 9.95 -10.40
C MET A 180 27.50 10.80 -11.28
N ALA A 181 28.27 11.71 -10.69
CA ALA A 181 29.17 12.57 -11.47
C ALA A 181 30.55 12.76 -10.86
N HIS A 182 31.21 11.72 -10.35
CA HIS A 182 32.68 11.72 -10.25
C HIS A 182 33.30 10.32 -10.18
N LYS A 183 33.83 9.85 -11.32
CA LYS A 183 35.00 8.98 -11.37
C LYS A 183 35.84 9.32 -12.59
N PRO A 184 37.07 9.79 -12.42
CA PRO A 184 38.13 9.50 -13.37
C PRO A 184 39.21 8.65 -12.71
N THR A 185 39.49 7.52 -13.34
CA THR A 185 40.68 6.69 -13.13
C THR A 185 41.88 7.33 -13.82
N LYS A 186 42.99 7.53 -13.09
CA LYS A 186 44.31 6.93 -13.37
C LYS A 186 45.42 7.55 -12.49
N ASP A 187 46.29 6.65 -12.04
CA ASP A 187 47.49 6.85 -11.24
C ASP A 187 48.70 7.39 -12.03
N LEU A 188 49.57 8.12 -11.29
CA LEU A 188 51.03 8.33 -11.42
C LEU A 188 51.53 9.12 -12.66
N GLU A 189 52.43 10.12 -12.61
CA GLU A 189 53.60 10.36 -11.74
C GLU A 189 53.90 11.87 -11.50
N VAL A 190 54.80 12.08 -10.54
CA VAL A 190 55.31 13.31 -9.91
C VAL A 190 56.32 14.07 -10.80
N ASN A 191 56.24 15.41 -10.86
CA ASN A 191 57.40 16.26 -10.49
C ASN A 191 57.06 17.73 -10.21
N ARG A 192 57.75 18.28 -9.20
CA ARG A 192 57.70 19.65 -8.70
C ARG A 192 58.53 20.59 -9.60
N ASN A 193 58.04 21.81 -9.86
CA ASN A 193 58.69 23.06 -9.42
C ASN A 193 57.91 24.32 -9.85
N GLU A 194 57.70 25.16 -8.83
CA GLU A 194 57.59 26.63 -8.78
C GLU A 194 57.42 27.43 -10.09
N SER A 195 56.33 28.19 -10.19
CA SER A 195 56.35 29.65 -9.99
C SER A 195 55.00 30.28 -10.40
N VAL A 196 54.72 31.39 -9.75
CA VAL A 196 53.46 32.12 -9.71
C VAL A 196 52.98 32.56 -11.10
N GLN A 197 51.86 32.00 -11.57
CA GLN A 197 50.99 32.65 -12.55
C GLN A 197 49.53 32.42 -12.15
N PHE A 198 48.78 33.52 -12.05
CA PHE A 198 47.34 33.55 -11.86
C PHE A 198 46.66 32.58 -12.85
N THR A 199 46.27 31.40 -12.38
CA THR A 199 45.55 30.43 -13.20
C THR A 199 44.12 30.93 -13.37
N TYR A 200 43.86 31.44 -14.57
CA TYR A 200 42.55 31.48 -15.20
C TYR A 200 41.76 30.24 -14.78
N PHE A 201 40.70 30.40 -13.98
CA PHE A 201 39.70 29.35 -13.84
C PHE A 201 39.22 29.03 -15.26
N PRO A 202 39.21 27.77 -15.72
CA PRO A 202 38.55 27.45 -16.97
C PRO A 202 37.07 27.72 -16.75
N THR A 203 36.62 28.88 -17.23
CA THR A 203 35.22 29.25 -17.29
C THR A 203 34.57 28.24 -18.22
N ARG A 204 34.12 27.12 -17.65
CA ARG A 204 33.34 26.11 -18.38
C ARG A 204 32.20 26.87 -19.03
N SER A 205 32.24 26.96 -20.36
CA SER A 205 31.20 27.56 -21.17
C SER A 205 30.50 26.42 -21.89
N GLY A 206 29.17 26.47 -21.92
CA GLY A 206 28.35 25.49 -22.62
C GLY A 206 27.35 26.17 -23.55
N LYS A 207 26.75 25.42 -24.45
CA LYS A 207 25.68 25.92 -25.31
C LYS A 207 24.39 26.01 -24.52
N CYS A 208 23.70 27.15 -24.60
CA CYS A 208 22.38 27.33 -24.01
C CYS A 208 21.44 26.24 -24.53
N ALA A 209 20.88 25.44 -23.62
CA ALA A 209 20.04 24.28 -23.95
C ALA A 209 18.78 24.65 -24.74
N ARG A 210 18.41 25.93 -24.78
CA ARG A 210 17.25 26.43 -25.52
C ARG A 210 17.62 27.09 -26.86
N CYS A 211 18.53 28.06 -26.84
CA CYS A 211 18.82 28.89 -28.03
C CYS A 211 20.17 28.57 -28.68
N GLY A 212 20.91 27.59 -28.17
CA GLY A 212 22.20 27.14 -28.70
C GLY A 212 23.38 28.09 -28.48
N LYS A 213 23.13 29.33 -28.05
CA LYS A 213 24.19 30.34 -27.83
C LYS A 213 25.14 29.93 -26.71
N GLN A 214 26.44 30.14 -26.92
CA GLN A 214 27.45 29.90 -25.89
C GLN A 214 27.15 30.74 -24.65
N THR A 215 27.23 30.13 -23.48
CA THR A 215 26.98 30.80 -22.20
C THR A 215 27.81 30.21 -21.07
N LEU A 216 28.16 31.08 -20.14
CA LEU A 216 28.79 30.74 -18.87
C LEU A 216 27.75 30.50 -17.76
N ARG A 217 26.48 30.78 -18.05
CA ARG A 217 25.40 30.73 -17.08
C ARG A 217 24.70 29.38 -17.15
N LYS A 218 24.55 28.75 -15.99
CA LYS A 218 23.67 27.60 -15.78
C LYS A 218 22.36 28.04 -15.14
N CYS A 219 21.39 27.13 -15.08
CA CYS A 219 20.17 27.32 -14.32
C CYS A 219 20.47 27.91 -12.93
N SER A 220 19.78 28.98 -12.57
CA SER A 220 20.06 29.73 -11.33
C SER A 220 19.70 28.97 -10.05
N ARG A 221 18.97 27.84 -10.15
CA ARG A 221 18.51 27.05 -9.00
C ARG A 221 19.19 25.69 -8.85
N CYS A 222 19.18 24.83 -9.87
CA CYS A 222 19.82 23.50 -9.77
C CYS A 222 21.25 23.46 -10.32
N SER A 223 21.77 24.55 -10.89
CA SER A 223 23.05 24.54 -11.60
C SER A 223 23.16 23.47 -12.71
N GLY A 224 22.02 23.00 -13.23
CA GLY A 224 21.90 21.95 -14.24
C GLY A 224 22.19 22.45 -15.66
N PRO A 225 21.17 22.69 -16.51
CA PRO A 225 21.37 23.05 -17.91
C PRO A 225 22.00 24.45 -18.07
N TRP A 226 22.77 24.63 -19.14
CA TRP A 226 23.28 25.93 -19.57
C TRP A 226 22.13 26.80 -20.10
N LEU A 227 21.91 27.96 -19.52
CA LEU A 227 20.78 28.85 -19.84
C LEU A 227 21.26 30.30 -19.84
N CYS A 228 21.32 30.90 -21.04
CA CYS A 228 22.05 32.15 -21.21
C CYS A 228 21.42 33.37 -20.54
N HIS A 229 20.10 33.40 -20.42
CA HIS A 229 19.37 34.54 -19.86
C HIS A 229 18.12 34.07 -19.12
N LYS A 230 17.57 34.93 -18.25
CA LYS A 230 16.34 34.66 -17.50
C LYS A 230 15.18 34.31 -18.45
N ALA A 231 15.08 34.91 -19.64
CA ALA A 231 14.08 34.54 -20.64
C ALA A 231 14.27 33.12 -21.20
N CYS A 232 15.53 32.69 -21.46
CA CYS A 232 15.82 31.31 -21.87
C CYS A 232 15.50 30.34 -20.74
N GLU A 233 15.88 30.68 -19.51
CA GLU A 233 15.56 29.93 -18.31
C GLU A 233 14.06 29.89 -17.98
N MET A 234 13.30 30.93 -18.36
CA MET A 234 11.84 31.04 -18.22
C MET A 234 11.05 30.35 -19.34
N ALA A 235 11.68 29.87 -20.40
CA ALA A 235 10.96 29.03 -21.35
C ALA A 235 11.74 27.82 -21.89
N TYR A 236 12.81 27.44 -21.21
CA TYR A 236 13.29 26.07 -21.24
C TYR A 236 12.34 25.23 -20.37
N ASP A 237 11.78 24.19 -20.97
CA ASP A 237 10.73 23.36 -20.40
C ASP A 237 10.99 21.93 -20.85
N PHE A 238 11.73 21.20 -20.02
CA PHE A 238 12.19 19.85 -20.33
C PHE A 238 11.99 19.00 -19.09
N TYR A 239 11.37 17.82 -19.26
CA TYR A 239 10.85 17.03 -18.14
C TYR A 239 11.93 16.73 -17.08
N GLU A 240 13.13 16.28 -17.44
CA GLU A 240 14.19 15.97 -16.45
C GLU A 240 14.59 17.19 -15.61
N HIS A 241 14.68 18.36 -16.26
CA HIS A 241 15.02 19.59 -15.57
C HIS A 241 13.86 20.08 -14.67
N ASN A 242 12.61 19.92 -15.10
CA ASN A 242 11.44 20.31 -14.32
C ASN A 242 11.36 19.52 -13.00
N PHE A 243 11.57 18.21 -13.07
CA PHE A 243 11.58 17.32 -11.89
C PHE A 243 12.78 17.59 -10.98
N ALA A 244 13.97 17.84 -11.54
CA ALA A 244 15.19 18.09 -10.76
C ALA A 244 15.23 19.47 -10.09
N CYS A 245 14.55 20.47 -10.69
CA CYS A 245 14.78 21.87 -10.34
C CYS A 245 13.57 22.56 -9.72
N ALA A 246 12.35 22.02 -9.91
CA ALA A 246 11.09 22.51 -9.33
C ALA A 246 10.93 24.06 -9.38
N ILE A 247 11.43 24.72 -10.43
CA ILE A 247 11.69 26.18 -10.40
C ILE A 247 10.41 27.02 -10.31
N ARG A 248 9.26 26.50 -10.75
CA ARG A 248 8.16 27.41 -11.14
C ARG A 248 6.84 27.22 -10.44
N ARG A 249 6.49 25.97 -10.17
CA ARG A 249 5.21 25.57 -9.59
C ARG A 249 5.33 24.12 -9.13
N PRO A 250 4.43 23.66 -8.25
CA PRO A 250 4.26 22.23 -8.01
C PRO A 250 4.12 21.48 -9.33
N LEU A 251 4.78 20.33 -9.44
CA LEU A 251 4.54 19.39 -10.53
C LEU A 251 3.07 18.98 -10.51
N ASP A 252 2.47 18.80 -11.67
CA ASP A 252 1.10 18.31 -11.79
C ASP A 252 0.94 17.25 -12.88
N SER A 253 -0.31 16.81 -13.06
CA SER A 253 -0.71 15.73 -13.95
C SER A 253 -0.13 15.84 -15.36
N ALA A 254 0.03 17.06 -15.92
CA ALA A 254 0.58 17.26 -17.25
C ALA A 254 2.12 17.06 -17.30
N ASP A 255 2.83 17.41 -16.22
CA ASP A 255 4.28 17.17 -16.11
C ASP A 255 4.58 15.67 -15.99
N TYR A 256 3.76 14.94 -15.22
CA TYR A 256 3.87 13.49 -15.08
C TYR A 256 3.53 12.77 -16.39
N LEU A 257 2.52 13.22 -17.15
CA LEU A 257 2.22 12.66 -18.46
C LEU A 257 3.36 12.88 -19.46
N GLU A 258 3.95 14.08 -19.51
CA GLU A 258 5.08 14.34 -20.41
C GLU A 258 6.28 13.44 -20.07
N GLN A 259 6.61 13.28 -18.78
CA GLN A 259 7.65 12.34 -18.36
C GLN A 259 7.33 10.90 -18.79
N ALA A 260 6.09 10.45 -18.59
CA ALA A 260 5.62 9.12 -18.99
C ALA A 260 5.78 8.89 -20.50
N CYS A 261 5.47 9.89 -21.33
CA CYS A 261 5.70 9.84 -22.78
C CYS A 261 7.18 9.67 -23.15
N TRP A 262 8.07 10.40 -22.47
CA TRP A 262 9.51 10.30 -22.71
C TRP A 262 10.10 8.96 -22.26
N LYS A 263 9.61 8.42 -21.14
CA LYS A 263 10.01 7.11 -20.62
C LYS A 263 9.34 5.94 -21.33
N ASN A 264 8.28 6.19 -22.10
CA ASN A 264 7.44 5.17 -22.71
C ASN A 264 6.85 4.19 -21.66
N GLU A 265 6.39 4.76 -20.54
CA GLU A 265 5.78 4.04 -19.41
C GLU A 265 4.41 4.66 -19.10
N ILE A 266 3.48 3.89 -18.53
CA ILE A 266 2.19 4.41 -18.06
C ILE A 266 2.45 5.39 -16.90
N PRO A 267 1.75 6.55 -16.82
CA PRO A 267 1.94 7.49 -15.73
C PRO A 267 1.72 6.83 -14.35
N ALA A 268 2.68 7.00 -13.45
CA ALA A 268 2.56 6.51 -12.07
C ALA A 268 1.70 7.41 -11.18
N ASP A 269 1.46 8.66 -11.62
CA ASP A 269 0.67 9.66 -10.92
C ASP A 269 -0.83 9.46 -11.16
N LEU A 270 -1.62 9.38 -10.08
CA LEU A 270 -3.05 9.09 -10.16
C LEU A 270 -3.84 10.22 -10.83
N ASP A 271 -3.45 11.47 -10.58
CA ASP A 271 -4.11 12.63 -11.18
C ASP A 271 -3.84 12.66 -12.70
N ALA A 272 -2.63 12.30 -13.14
CA ALA A 272 -2.31 12.13 -14.55
C ALA A 272 -3.14 11.03 -15.23
N LEU A 273 -3.35 9.90 -14.54
CA LEU A 273 -4.20 8.82 -15.06
C LEU A 273 -5.65 9.27 -15.23
N GLU A 274 -6.18 10.02 -14.28
CA GLU A 274 -7.56 10.52 -14.32
C GLU A 274 -7.75 11.65 -15.34
N ASP A 275 -6.94 12.71 -15.22
CA ASP A 275 -7.06 13.94 -16.02
C ASP A 275 -6.94 13.69 -17.52
N PHE A 276 -6.08 12.73 -17.89
CA PHE A 276 -5.82 12.39 -19.30
C PHE A 276 -6.52 11.11 -19.75
N GLY A 277 -7.46 10.60 -18.94
CA GLY A 277 -8.44 9.60 -19.36
C GLY A 277 -7.94 8.16 -19.41
N PHE A 278 -6.79 7.83 -18.81
CA PHE A 278 -6.30 6.46 -18.70
C PHE A 278 -7.24 5.60 -17.84
N THR A 279 -7.80 6.16 -16.76
CA THR A 279 -8.77 5.47 -15.90
C THR A 279 -10.07 5.08 -16.60
N LYS A 280 -10.34 5.65 -17.78
CA LYS A 280 -11.51 5.30 -18.61
C LYS A 280 -11.34 3.96 -19.33
N PHE A 281 -10.13 3.40 -19.34
CA PHE A 281 -9.80 2.12 -19.98
C PHE A 281 -9.31 1.13 -18.93
N ALA A 282 -10.05 0.03 -18.74
CA ALA A 282 -9.69 -1.03 -17.79
C ALA A 282 -8.45 -1.85 -18.22
N SER A 283 -8.23 -2.00 -19.53
CA SER A 283 -7.14 -2.81 -20.07
C SER A 283 -5.83 -2.04 -20.23
N ALA A 284 -4.72 -2.66 -19.80
CA ALA A 284 -3.34 -2.23 -20.05
C ALA A 284 -3.09 -2.01 -21.54
N PHE A 285 -3.61 -2.88 -22.39
CA PHE A 285 -3.43 -2.76 -23.84
C PHE A 285 -4.08 -1.48 -24.37
N ASP A 286 -5.20 -1.06 -23.81
CA ASP A 286 -5.87 0.17 -24.23
C ASP A 286 -5.18 1.41 -23.63
N GLN A 287 -4.70 1.32 -22.39
CA GLN A 287 -3.88 2.36 -21.77
C GLN A 287 -2.55 2.58 -22.51
N ILE A 288 -1.86 1.53 -22.95
CA ILE A 288 -0.63 1.61 -23.75
C ILE A 288 -0.89 2.27 -25.10
N LYS A 289 -2.01 1.94 -25.76
CA LYS A 289 -2.39 2.60 -27.01
C LYS A 289 -2.68 4.08 -26.79
N LEU A 290 -3.35 4.43 -25.67
CA LEU A 290 -3.58 5.83 -25.30
C LEU A 290 -2.27 6.56 -25.02
N LEU A 291 -1.33 5.96 -24.27
CA LEU A 291 0.01 6.50 -24.08
C LEU A 291 0.69 6.72 -25.43
N GLY A 292 0.57 5.78 -26.36
CA GLY A 292 1.08 5.90 -27.71
C GLY A 292 0.53 7.10 -28.49
N VAL A 293 -0.71 7.53 -28.22
CA VAL A 293 -1.26 8.79 -28.74
C VAL A 293 -0.54 9.99 -28.12
N PHE A 294 -0.39 10.02 -26.79
CA PHE A 294 0.30 11.13 -26.13
C PHE A 294 1.79 11.22 -26.52
N ILE A 295 2.49 10.09 -26.70
CA ILE A 295 3.85 10.04 -27.24
C ILE A 295 3.90 10.66 -28.64
N GLY A 296 2.91 10.36 -29.47
CA GLY A 296 2.80 10.97 -30.79
C GLY A 296 2.66 12.49 -30.70
N LEU A 297 1.83 13.01 -29.81
CA LEU A 297 1.67 14.45 -29.56
C LEU A 297 2.99 15.09 -29.09
N THR A 298 3.69 14.46 -28.14
CA THR A 298 5.00 14.94 -27.69
C THR A 298 6.01 15.00 -28.84
N ARG A 299 5.99 14.03 -29.76
CA ARG A 299 6.83 14.05 -30.98
C ARG A 299 6.41 15.10 -32.02
N MET A 300 5.18 15.61 -31.95
CA MET A 300 4.70 16.77 -32.70
C MET A 300 5.02 18.10 -32.01
N GLY A 301 5.74 18.06 -30.87
CA GLY A 301 6.11 19.25 -30.11
C GLY A 301 5.06 19.71 -29.10
N VAL A 302 4.01 18.91 -28.86
CA VAL A 302 3.02 19.20 -27.82
C VAL A 302 3.58 18.83 -26.45
N GLY A 303 3.92 19.83 -25.65
CA GLY A 303 4.51 19.66 -24.32
C GLY A 303 3.51 19.79 -23.17
N ASN A 304 4.00 19.66 -21.93
CA ASN A 304 3.18 19.75 -20.71
C ASN A 304 2.29 21.00 -20.62
N ARG A 305 2.72 22.16 -21.17
CA ARG A 305 1.96 23.42 -21.09
C ARG A 305 0.70 23.40 -21.93
N GLU A 306 0.81 22.93 -23.17
CA GLU A 306 -0.35 22.81 -24.07
C GLU A 306 -1.31 21.76 -23.52
N LEU A 307 -0.80 20.61 -23.06
CA LEU A 307 -1.62 19.56 -22.48
C LEU A 307 -2.41 20.05 -21.25
N ARG A 308 -1.76 20.80 -20.35
CA ARG A 308 -2.44 21.45 -19.22
C ARG A 308 -3.53 22.40 -19.70
N GLN A 309 -3.20 23.31 -20.61
CA GLN A 309 -4.16 24.29 -21.11
C GLN A 309 -5.38 23.58 -21.71
N TRP A 310 -5.17 22.55 -22.53
CA TRP A 310 -6.27 21.81 -23.15
C TRP A 310 -7.13 21.08 -22.13
N LYS A 311 -6.53 20.60 -21.04
CA LYS A 311 -7.25 19.98 -19.93
C LYS A 311 -8.08 21.00 -19.15
N GLU A 312 -7.48 22.14 -18.79
CA GLU A 312 -8.15 23.23 -18.04
C GLU A 312 -9.31 23.84 -18.82
N GLU A 313 -9.18 23.98 -20.13
CA GLU A 313 -10.21 24.51 -21.02
C GLU A 313 -11.27 23.46 -21.42
N GLY A 314 -11.06 22.18 -21.11
CA GLY A 314 -11.93 21.09 -21.55
C GLY A 314 -11.88 20.83 -23.07
N THR A 315 -10.82 21.28 -23.75
CA THR A 315 -10.62 21.20 -25.21
C THR A 315 -9.71 20.05 -25.62
N LEU A 316 -9.28 19.20 -24.68
CA LEU A 316 -8.35 18.09 -24.86
C LEU A 316 -8.63 17.26 -26.12
N THR A 317 -9.83 16.68 -26.23
CA THR A 317 -10.16 15.81 -27.36
C THR A 317 -10.12 16.52 -28.71
N ALA A 318 -10.68 17.73 -28.78
CA ALA A 318 -10.71 18.51 -30.02
C ALA A 318 -9.29 18.84 -30.50
N ASN A 319 -8.41 19.23 -29.58
CA ASN A 319 -7.03 19.58 -29.89
C ASN A 319 -6.18 18.35 -30.27
N ILE A 320 -6.41 17.19 -29.65
CA ILE A 320 -5.78 15.92 -30.06
C ILE A 320 -6.15 15.60 -31.51
N VAL A 321 -7.45 15.60 -31.83
CA VAL A 321 -7.95 15.31 -33.19
C VAL A 321 -7.36 16.31 -34.20
N SER A 322 -7.42 17.60 -33.89
CA SER A 322 -6.89 18.65 -34.77
C SER A 322 -5.40 18.48 -35.07
N LYS A 323 -4.56 18.17 -34.06
CA LYS A 323 -3.12 17.95 -34.27
C LYS A 323 -2.83 16.76 -35.17
N TYR A 324 -3.52 15.64 -34.96
CA TYR A 324 -3.33 14.43 -35.75
C TYR A 324 -3.89 14.54 -37.18
N GLU A 325 -4.93 15.34 -37.41
CA GLU A 325 -5.48 15.54 -38.76
C GLU A 325 -4.67 16.57 -39.58
N ALA A 326 -3.93 17.46 -38.91
CA ALA A 326 -3.15 18.51 -39.56
C ALA A 326 -1.86 18.02 -40.27
N GLU A 327 -1.29 16.86 -39.90
CA GLU A 327 -0.05 16.34 -40.56
C GLU A 327 -0.18 14.92 -41.16
N PRO A 328 -1.11 14.62 -42.10
CA PRO A 328 -1.51 13.26 -42.51
C PRO A 328 -0.38 12.29 -42.90
N ASN A 329 0.79 12.82 -43.29
CA ASN A 329 1.92 12.07 -43.84
C ASN A 329 2.97 11.61 -42.81
N ARG A 330 2.88 11.99 -41.54
CA ARG A 330 3.70 11.33 -40.50
C ARG A 330 3.08 9.97 -40.22
N CYS A 331 3.88 8.90 -40.16
CA CYS A 331 3.39 7.58 -39.75
C CYS A 331 2.82 7.65 -38.33
N TRP A 332 1.52 7.93 -38.19
CA TRP A 332 0.81 8.23 -36.93
C TRP A 332 0.69 7.06 -35.95
N GLY A 333 1.42 5.98 -36.20
CA GLY A 333 1.24 4.71 -35.51
C GLY A 333 -0.16 4.14 -35.71
N ARG A 334 -0.40 2.96 -35.14
CA ARG A 334 -1.73 2.31 -35.16
C ARG A 334 -2.67 2.86 -34.06
N TYR A 335 -2.20 3.83 -33.27
CA TYR A 335 -2.82 4.25 -32.02
C TYR A 335 -3.84 5.39 -32.18
N TYR A 336 -3.58 6.40 -33.00
CA TYR A 336 -4.58 7.44 -33.25
C TYR A 336 -5.86 6.89 -33.94
N PRO A 337 -5.77 6.04 -34.99
CA PRO A 337 -6.96 5.39 -35.54
C PRO A 337 -7.72 4.52 -34.52
N TRP A 338 -7.02 3.93 -33.54
CA TRP A 338 -7.64 3.21 -32.43
C TRP A 338 -8.42 4.18 -31.52
N LEU A 339 -7.83 5.33 -31.16
CA LEU A 339 -8.49 6.33 -30.33
C LEU A 339 -9.73 6.91 -31.01
N GLN A 340 -9.68 7.18 -32.33
CA GLN A 340 -10.82 7.65 -33.11
C GLN A 340 -12.05 6.75 -32.95
N LYS A 341 -11.85 5.42 -33.00
CA LYS A 341 -12.93 4.43 -32.81
C LYS A 341 -13.47 4.41 -31.37
N ARG A 342 -12.73 4.96 -30.40
CA ARG A 342 -13.03 4.94 -28.96
C ARG A 342 -13.20 6.33 -28.34
N LEU A 343 -13.36 7.37 -29.16
CA LEU A 343 -13.63 8.73 -28.68
C LEU A 343 -14.87 8.78 -27.79
N HIS A 344 -15.87 7.94 -28.05
CA HIS A 344 -17.05 7.83 -27.20
C HIS A 344 -16.73 7.36 -25.77
N ILE A 345 -15.68 6.54 -25.56
CA ILE A 345 -15.18 6.15 -24.24
C ILE A 345 -14.32 7.26 -23.65
N PHE A 346 -13.39 7.79 -24.45
CA PHE A 346 -12.48 8.85 -24.03
C PHE A 346 -13.22 10.12 -23.59
N ASN A 347 -14.35 10.44 -24.22
CA ASN A 347 -15.19 11.60 -23.91
C ASN A 347 -16.27 11.32 -22.85
N ARG A 348 -16.43 10.10 -22.34
CA ARG A 348 -17.40 9.84 -21.27
C ARG A 348 -17.08 10.71 -20.05
N HIS A 349 -18.11 11.38 -19.54
CA HIS A 349 -18.05 12.05 -18.25
C HIS A 349 -18.05 10.99 -17.14
N THR A 350 -17.26 11.22 -16.10
CA THR A 350 -16.88 10.32 -14.99
C THR A 350 -18.03 9.80 -14.10
N LYS A 351 -19.30 9.99 -14.49
CA LYS A 351 -20.48 9.58 -13.69
C LYS A 351 -20.91 8.11 -13.88
N LEU A 352 -20.39 7.42 -14.88
CA LEU A 352 -20.63 6.00 -15.09
C LEU A 352 -19.47 5.19 -14.51
N PRO A 353 -19.73 4.03 -13.86
CA PRO A 353 -18.68 3.18 -13.35
C PRO A 353 -17.70 2.79 -14.48
N PRO A 354 -16.41 2.58 -14.16
CA PRO A 354 -15.44 2.07 -15.12
C PRO A 354 -15.96 0.79 -15.79
N PRO A 355 -15.52 0.49 -17.02
CA PRO A 355 -15.81 -0.81 -17.64
C PRO A 355 -15.47 -1.95 -16.66
N ASP A 356 -16.39 -2.91 -16.50
CA ASP A 356 -16.18 -4.02 -15.58
C ASP A 356 -14.99 -4.86 -16.08
N LEU A 357 -13.94 -4.92 -15.28
CA LEU A 357 -12.72 -5.69 -15.55
C LEU A 357 -13.04 -7.17 -15.84
N PHE A 358 -14.13 -7.67 -15.25
CA PHE A 358 -14.53 -9.06 -15.32
C PHE A 358 -15.33 -9.42 -16.58
N ASP A 359 -15.91 -8.45 -17.29
CA ASP A 359 -16.81 -8.72 -18.44
C ASP A 359 -16.12 -9.53 -19.54
N VAL A 360 -14.85 -9.24 -19.82
CA VAL A 360 -14.05 -9.92 -20.86
C VAL A 360 -13.85 -11.40 -20.55
N VAL A 361 -13.83 -11.75 -19.26
CA VAL A 361 -13.53 -13.12 -18.79
C VAL A 361 -14.76 -13.87 -18.30
N ARG A 362 -15.92 -13.21 -18.12
CA ARG A 362 -17.19 -13.90 -17.77
C ARG A 362 -17.49 -15.10 -18.67
N PRO A 363 -17.27 -15.08 -20.00
CA PRO A 363 -17.53 -16.23 -20.85
C PRO A 363 -16.70 -17.49 -20.52
N TYR A 364 -15.63 -17.39 -19.74
CA TYR A 364 -14.84 -18.54 -19.28
C TYR A 364 -15.49 -19.28 -18.10
N LEU A 365 -16.45 -18.65 -17.41
CA LEU A 365 -17.20 -19.30 -16.34
C LEU A 365 -18.22 -20.29 -16.93
N ASP A 366 -18.53 -21.33 -16.16
CA ASP A 366 -19.66 -22.21 -16.45
C ASP A 366 -20.95 -21.38 -16.59
N PRO A 367 -21.91 -21.78 -17.44
CA PRO A 367 -23.12 -21.00 -17.69
C PRO A 367 -23.87 -20.56 -16.42
N ASP A 368 -23.91 -21.43 -15.40
CA ASP A 368 -24.56 -21.15 -14.11
C ASP A 368 -23.82 -20.10 -13.26
N ASP A 369 -22.54 -19.86 -13.53
CA ASP A 369 -21.68 -18.91 -12.81
C ASP A 369 -21.55 -17.56 -13.53
N GLN A 370 -21.89 -17.46 -14.81
CA GLN A 370 -21.70 -16.24 -15.62
C GLN A 370 -22.51 -15.03 -15.12
N SER A 371 -23.66 -15.27 -14.49
CA SER A 371 -24.54 -14.25 -13.92
C SER A 371 -24.22 -13.91 -12.46
N LYS A 372 -23.37 -14.70 -11.80
CA LYS A 372 -23.04 -14.53 -10.39
C LYS A 372 -22.15 -13.31 -10.16
N TYR A 373 -22.27 -12.73 -8.98
CA TYR A 373 -21.33 -11.75 -8.47
C TYR A 373 -20.04 -12.43 -7.99
N LEU A 374 -18.94 -11.66 -7.95
CA LEU A 374 -17.62 -12.19 -7.61
C LEU A 374 -17.58 -12.96 -6.26
N HIS A 375 -18.32 -12.48 -5.26
CA HIS A 375 -18.36 -13.11 -3.93
C HIS A 375 -19.21 -14.39 -3.88
N GLU A 376 -20.06 -14.63 -4.87
CA GLU A 376 -20.88 -15.84 -5.00
C GLU A 376 -20.14 -16.97 -5.73
N LEU A 377 -18.99 -16.65 -6.36
CA LEU A 377 -18.13 -17.65 -6.99
C LEU A 377 -17.42 -18.48 -5.90
N MET A 378 -18.02 -19.61 -5.58
CA MET A 378 -17.47 -20.57 -4.63
C MET A 378 -16.99 -21.83 -5.36
N PRO A 379 -15.91 -22.49 -4.89
CA PRO A 379 -15.08 -22.15 -3.73
C PRO A 379 -14.16 -20.92 -3.97
N ASP A 380 -13.52 -20.40 -2.92
CA ASP A 380 -12.60 -19.24 -3.02
C ASP A 380 -11.50 -19.42 -4.08
N ALA A 381 -11.09 -20.66 -4.33
CA ALA A 381 -10.17 -20.99 -5.42
C ALA A 381 -10.68 -20.53 -6.79
N LYS A 382 -11.96 -20.79 -7.08
CA LYS A 382 -12.64 -20.34 -8.30
C LYS A 382 -12.64 -18.82 -8.40
N ARG A 383 -13.00 -18.13 -7.31
CA ARG A 383 -13.00 -16.66 -7.25
C ARG A 383 -11.61 -16.07 -7.54
N LYS A 384 -10.57 -16.54 -6.85
CA LYS A 384 -9.19 -16.06 -7.04
C LYS A 384 -8.66 -16.35 -8.45
N SER A 385 -8.94 -17.52 -9.00
CA SER A 385 -8.62 -17.84 -10.39
C SER A 385 -9.34 -16.92 -11.37
N PHE A 386 -10.63 -16.64 -11.16
CA PHE A 386 -11.39 -15.72 -12.01
C PHE A 386 -10.81 -14.29 -11.97
N MET A 387 -10.40 -13.82 -10.79
CA MET A 387 -9.72 -12.53 -10.66
C MET A 387 -8.39 -12.49 -11.39
N LEU A 388 -7.57 -13.55 -11.28
CA LEU A 388 -6.32 -13.64 -12.03
C LEU A 388 -6.57 -13.61 -13.54
N TYR A 389 -7.57 -14.35 -14.04
CA TYR A 389 -7.97 -14.32 -15.45
C TYR A 389 -8.31 -12.90 -15.88
N ALA A 390 -9.14 -12.18 -15.11
CA ALA A 390 -9.53 -10.81 -15.43
C ALA A 390 -8.32 -9.88 -15.55
N ILE A 391 -7.39 -9.95 -14.59
CA ILE A 391 -6.17 -9.14 -14.58
C ILE A 391 -5.30 -9.46 -15.82
N LEU A 392 -5.02 -10.74 -16.07
CA LEU A 392 -4.15 -11.18 -17.17
C LEU A 392 -4.75 -10.88 -18.55
N HIS A 393 -6.05 -11.13 -18.75
CA HIS A 393 -6.73 -10.83 -20.03
C HIS A 393 -6.76 -9.33 -20.32
N ASN A 394 -6.77 -8.49 -19.29
CA ASN A 394 -6.67 -7.06 -19.44
C ASN A 394 -5.23 -6.57 -19.68
N GLY A 395 -4.23 -7.46 -19.65
CA GLY A 395 -2.83 -7.16 -19.93
C GLY A 395 -2.04 -6.70 -18.69
N TRP A 396 -2.59 -6.95 -17.50
CA TRP A 396 -1.95 -6.67 -16.22
C TRP A 396 -1.43 -7.96 -15.58
N HIS A 397 -0.69 -7.83 -14.49
CA HIS A 397 -0.45 -8.91 -13.53
C HIS A 397 -0.73 -8.37 -12.12
N PRO A 398 -0.91 -9.25 -11.10
CA PRO A 398 -1.06 -8.80 -9.73
C PRO A 398 0.08 -7.85 -9.32
N ASP A 399 -0.25 -6.78 -8.61
CA ASP A 399 0.70 -5.75 -8.13
C ASP A 399 0.78 -5.80 -6.60
N PRO A 400 1.97 -6.01 -6.00
CA PRO A 400 2.13 -6.03 -4.55
C PRO A 400 1.90 -4.65 -3.90
N GLY A 401 1.93 -3.57 -4.69
CA GLY A 401 1.63 -2.20 -4.29
C GLY A 401 0.17 -1.76 -4.50
N HIS A 402 -0.71 -2.68 -4.93
CA HIS A 402 -2.11 -2.37 -5.17
C HIS A 402 -2.84 -1.98 -3.87
N SER A 403 -3.79 -1.04 -3.96
CA SER A 403 -4.56 -0.56 -2.80
C SER A 403 -5.57 -1.58 -2.27
N GLU A 404 -6.08 -2.43 -3.16
CA GLU A 404 -7.02 -3.50 -2.83
C GLU A 404 -6.30 -4.76 -2.36
N SER A 405 -6.56 -5.18 -1.12
CA SER A 405 -5.94 -6.36 -0.50
C SER A 405 -6.24 -7.66 -1.25
N SER A 406 -7.43 -7.78 -1.85
CA SER A 406 -7.84 -8.96 -2.62
C SER A 406 -6.91 -9.21 -3.81
N ILE A 407 -6.44 -8.14 -4.48
CA ILE A 407 -5.51 -8.19 -5.62
C ILE A 407 -4.07 -8.39 -5.12
N GLN A 408 -3.70 -7.74 -4.01
CA GLN A 408 -2.40 -7.96 -3.37
C GLN A 408 -2.24 -9.44 -2.96
N ASP A 409 -3.31 -10.09 -2.48
CA ASP A 409 -3.31 -11.49 -2.12
C ASP A 409 -3.02 -12.39 -3.33
N LEU A 410 -3.47 -12.03 -4.54
CA LEU A 410 -3.19 -12.79 -5.76
C LEU A 410 -1.70 -12.82 -6.09
N TYR A 411 -0.97 -11.74 -5.79
CA TYR A 411 0.48 -11.66 -6.01
C TYR A 411 1.22 -12.75 -5.25
N PHE A 412 0.88 -12.93 -3.97
CA PHE A 412 1.46 -13.99 -3.16
C PHE A 412 0.92 -15.36 -3.57
N THR A 413 -0.40 -15.47 -3.72
CA THR A 413 -1.12 -16.73 -3.99
C THR A 413 -0.62 -17.43 -5.25
N PHE A 414 -0.42 -16.69 -6.34
CA PHE A 414 0.01 -17.23 -7.63
C PHE A 414 1.53 -17.18 -7.84
N GLY A 415 2.30 -16.93 -6.78
CA GLY A 415 3.75 -17.09 -6.80
C GLY A 415 4.54 -15.95 -7.42
N PHE A 416 3.92 -14.79 -7.69
CA PHE A 416 4.68 -13.62 -8.20
C PHE A 416 5.75 -13.14 -7.23
N CYS A 417 5.59 -13.40 -5.93
CA CYS A 417 6.60 -13.11 -4.91
C CYS A 417 7.94 -13.87 -5.10
N VAL A 418 8.02 -14.88 -5.97
CA VAL A 418 9.29 -15.55 -6.30
C VAL A 418 10.09 -14.84 -7.41
N CYS A 419 9.47 -13.94 -8.18
CA CYS A 419 10.08 -13.27 -9.33
C CYS A 419 11.04 -12.15 -8.91
N CYS A 420 12.32 -12.21 -9.29
CA CYS A 420 13.37 -11.31 -8.78
C CYS A 420 13.16 -9.81 -9.12
N ASN A 421 12.44 -9.51 -10.20
CA ASN A 421 12.17 -8.15 -10.68
C ASN A 421 10.88 -8.13 -11.53
N HIS A 422 10.53 -6.94 -12.02
CA HIS A 422 9.35 -6.75 -12.87
C HIS A 422 9.40 -7.55 -14.18
N GLU A 423 10.58 -7.75 -14.77
CA GLU A 423 10.73 -8.57 -15.99
C GLU A 423 10.36 -10.03 -15.72
N ALA A 424 10.82 -10.60 -14.60
CA ALA A 424 10.45 -11.95 -14.18
C ALA A 424 8.96 -12.07 -13.82
N GLU A 425 8.33 -11.02 -13.29
CA GLU A 425 6.88 -10.97 -13.08
C GLU A 425 6.11 -11.02 -14.41
N GLN A 426 6.60 -10.31 -15.44
CA GLN A 426 6.04 -10.35 -16.78
C GLN A 426 6.20 -11.73 -17.43
N GLU A 427 7.33 -12.39 -17.25
CA GLU A 427 7.52 -13.78 -17.72
C GLU A 427 6.56 -14.75 -17.02
N LEU A 428 6.33 -14.58 -15.70
CA LEU A 428 5.31 -15.38 -15.00
C LEU A 428 3.89 -15.09 -15.50
N ALA A 429 3.57 -13.82 -15.76
CA ALA A 429 2.28 -13.44 -16.34
C ALA A 429 2.07 -14.09 -17.72
N LYS A 430 3.11 -14.09 -18.57
CA LYS A 430 3.10 -14.77 -19.88
C LYS A 430 2.88 -16.27 -19.73
N LEU A 431 3.58 -16.91 -18.80
CA LEU A 431 3.40 -18.34 -18.49
C LEU A 431 1.95 -18.64 -18.10
N TYR A 432 1.35 -17.85 -17.21
CA TYR A 432 -0.06 -18.02 -16.86
C TYR A 432 -1.00 -17.76 -18.04
N ILE A 433 -0.76 -16.74 -18.88
CA ILE A 433 -1.57 -16.50 -20.09
C ILE A 433 -1.49 -17.70 -21.04
N MET A 434 -0.30 -18.24 -21.27
CA MET A 434 -0.13 -19.45 -22.11
C MET A 434 -0.88 -20.64 -21.53
N LEU A 435 -0.86 -20.81 -20.20
CA LEU A 435 -1.60 -21.88 -19.52
C LEU A 435 -3.11 -21.72 -19.69
N ILE A 436 -3.63 -20.52 -19.46
CA ILE A 436 -5.06 -20.19 -19.57
C ILE A 436 -5.59 -20.42 -20.98
N LEU A 437 -4.75 -20.24 -22.01
CA LEU A 437 -5.10 -20.52 -23.40
C LEU A 437 -5.09 -22.03 -23.74
N LYS A 438 -4.47 -22.86 -22.91
CA LYS A 438 -4.31 -24.32 -23.13
C LYS A 438 -5.22 -25.19 -22.26
N CYS A 439 -5.75 -24.67 -21.14
CA CYS A 439 -6.66 -25.40 -20.26
C CYS A 439 -8.02 -24.70 -20.13
N SER A 440 -9.04 -25.45 -19.74
CA SER A 440 -10.33 -24.88 -19.33
C SER A 440 -10.20 -24.13 -18.01
N PHE A 441 -11.13 -23.19 -17.77
CA PHE A 441 -11.20 -22.49 -16.49
C PHE A 441 -11.37 -23.47 -15.32
N GLN A 442 -12.16 -24.53 -15.51
CA GLN A 442 -12.39 -25.54 -14.48
C GLN A 442 -11.14 -26.33 -14.12
N GLU A 443 -10.35 -26.75 -15.11
CA GLU A 443 -9.05 -27.39 -14.87
C GLU A 443 -8.12 -26.46 -14.10
N PHE A 444 -8.07 -25.17 -14.48
CA PHE A 444 -7.21 -24.18 -13.83
C PHE A 444 -7.54 -23.99 -12.34
N TRP A 445 -8.80 -23.66 -12.01
CA TRP A 445 -9.14 -23.38 -10.60
C TRP A 445 -9.12 -24.65 -9.74
N SER A 446 -9.42 -25.82 -10.32
CA SER A 446 -9.29 -27.11 -9.62
C SER A 446 -7.83 -27.45 -9.35
N ALA A 447 -6.92 -27.16 -10.30
CA ALA A 447 -5.49 -27.33 -10.10
C ALA A 447 -4.94 -26.38 -9.03
N TYR A 448 -5.42 -25.13 -9.01
CA TYR A 448 -5.10 -24.19 -7.93
C TYR A 448 -5.57 -24.70 -6.57
N GLN A 449 -6.83 -25.14 -6.46
CA GLN A 449 -7.39 -25.65 -5.19
C GLN A 449 -6.64 -26.88 -4.65
N SER A 450 -6.10 -27.71 -5.54
CA SER A 450 -5.39 -28.95 -5.20
C SER A 450 -3.86 -28.79 -5.11
N ASN A 451 -3.34 -27.55 -5.17
CA ASN A 451 -1.90 -27.27 -5.19
C ASN A 451 -1.14 -27.99 -6.32
N SER A 452 -1.80 -28.15 -7.47
CA SER A 452 -1.27 -28.87 -8.64
C SER A 452 -1.10 -27.98 -9.88
N LEU A 453 -1.11 -26.64 -9.72
CA LEU A 453 -0.84 -25.70 -10.83
C LEU A 453 0.48 -26.00 -11.55
N ALA A 454 1.54 -26.31 -10.81
CA ALA A 454 2.82 -26.66 -11.40
C ALA A 454 2.74 -27.93 -12.25
N PHE A 455 1.95 -28.93 -11.83
CA PHE A 455 1.70 -30.13 -12.61
C PHE A 455 0.84 -29.83 -13.84
N LEU A 456 -0.17 -28.96 -13.71
CA LEU A 456 -1.00 -28.53 -14.84
C LEU A 456 -0.15 -27.80 -15.90
N MET A 457 0.82 -26.98 -15.49
CA MET A 457 1.79 -26.36 -16.40
C MET A 457 2.60 -27.42 -17.18
N ASP A 458 3.12 -28.43 -16.49
CA ASP A 458 3.89 -29.51 -17.13
C ASP A 458 3.03 -30.33 -18.11
N ALA A 459 1.80 -30.65 -17.71
CA ALA A 459 0.84 -31.38 -18.55
C ALA A 459 0.44 -30.61 -19.82
N ASN A 460 0.60 -29.28 -19.83
CA ASN A 460 0.33 -28.40 -20.97
C ASN A 460 1.60 -28.00 -21.74
N GLU A 461 2.70 -28.75 -21.55
CA GLU A 461 4.00 -28.55 -22.20
C GLU A 461 4.69 -27.23 -21.83
N LEU A 462 4.34 -26.62 -20.68
CA LEU A 462 4.91 -25.35 -20.20
C LEU A 462 5.98 -25.55 -19.11
N GLY A 463 6.50 -26.77 -18.98
CA GLY A 463 7.48 -27.12 -17.94
C GLY A 463 8.81 -26.39 -18.13
N THR A 464 9.22 -26.14 -19.37
CA THR A 464 10.46 -25.41 -19.68
C THR A 464 10.37 -23.95 -19.23
N GLU A 465 9.28 -23.28 -19.59
CA GLU A 465 8.99 -21.89 -19.24
C GLU A 465 8.84 -21.75 -17.71
N ARG A 466 8.15 -22.69 -17.06
CA ARG A 466 8.06 -22.72 -15.60
C ARG A 466 9.44 -22.85 -14.94
N ASN A 467 10.32 -23.70 -15.46
CA ASN A 467 11.65 -23.93 -14.91
C ASN A 467 12.60 -22.72 -15.10
N ASN A 468 12.28 -21.80 -16.03
CA ASN A 468 13.01 -20.54 -16.16
C ASN A 468 12.76 -19.58 -14.99
N ILE A 469 11.74 -19.82 -14.16
CA ILE A 469 11.40 -19.01 -12.99
C ILE A 469 11.84 -19.78 -11.73
N PRO A 470 12.96 -19.38 -11.10
CA PRO A 470 13.49 -20.08 -9.93
C PRO A 470 12.47 -20.19 -8.80
N HIS A 471 12.48 -21.33 -8.11
CA HIS A 471 11.64 -21.62 -6.93
C HIS A 471 10.12 -21.66 -7.18
N LEU A 472 9.62 -21.35 -8.37
CA LEU A 472 8.19 -21.30 -8.67
C LEU A 472 7.50 -22.66 -8.44
N HIS A 473 8.08 -23.75 -8.95
CA HIS A 473 7.54 -25.09 -8.76
C HIS A 473 7.41 -25.44 -7.26
N THR A 474 8.48 -25.22 -6.51
CA THR A 474 8.53 -25.48 -5.07
C THR A 474 7.50 -24.64 -4.33
N PHE A 475 7.37 -23.36 -4.67
CA PHE A 475 6.41 -22.44 -4.05
C PHE A 475 4.96 -22.85 -4.31
N LEU A 476 4.60 -23.14 -5.57
CA LEU A 476 3.23 -23.53 -5.93
C LEU A 476 2.81 -24.90 -5.36
N SER A 477 3.79 -25.72 -4.96
CA SER A 477 3.56 -27.05 -4.36
C SER A 477 3.36 -27.01 -2.84
N ILE A 478 3.50 -25.84 -2.19
CA ILE A 478 3.27 -25.67 -0.75
C ILE A 478 1.78 -25.85 -0.46
N ARG A 479 1.41 -26.82 0.39
CA ARG A 479 0.01 -27.07 0.74
C ARG A 479 -0.48 -26.16 1.87
N PRO A 480 -1.80 -25.94 1.99
CA PRO A 480 -2.37 -25.32 3.18
C PRO A 480 -1.94 -26.06 4.44
N GLY A 481 -1.31 -25.35 5.38
CA GLY A 481 -0.76 -25.94 6.60
C GLY A 481 0.74 -26.24 6.55
N ASP A 482 1.33 -26.33 5.36
CA ASP A 482 2.76 -26.56 5.18
C ASP A 482 3.58 -25.28 5.44
N TRP A 483 4.88 -25.48 5.62
CA TRP A 483 5.81 -24.41 5.96
C TRP A 483 6.16 -23.58 4.73
N CYS A 484 5.97 -22.27 4.82
CA CYS A 484 6.40 -21.32 3.81
C CYS A 484 7.60 -20.51 4.33
N SER A 485 8.67 -20.46 3.55
CA SER A 485 9.86 -19.68 3.88
C SER A 485 9.51 -18.20 4.03
N THR A 486 9.89 -17.59 5.15
CA THR A 486 9.52 -16.20 5.48
C THR A 486 10.13 -15.15 4.55
N VAL A 487 11.13 -15.54 3.74
CA VAL A 487 11.71 -14.65 2.74
C VAL A 487 10.70 -14.24 1.67
N TRP A 488 9.72 -15.08 1.33
CA TRP A 488 8.71 -14.73 0.34
C TRP A 488 7.80 -13.59 0.84
N HIS A 489 7.52 -13.57 2.14
CA HIS A 489 6.83 -12.46 2.76
C HIS A 489 7.70 -11.21 2.91
N LEU A 490 9.01 -11.38 3.14
CA LEU A 490 9.94 -10.25 3.06
C LEU A 490 9.91 -9.63 1.67
N ARG A 491 9.90 -10.43 0.59
CA ARG A 491 9.81 -9.93 -0.79
C ARG A 491 8.53 -9.14 -1.01
N LEU A 492 7.37 -9.72 -0.68
CA LEU A 492 6.08 -9.02 -0.71
C LEU A 492 6.16 -7.70 0.05
N PHE A 493 6.69 -7.71 1.27
CA PHE A 493 6.81 -6.50 2.08
C PHE A 493 7.70 -5.44 1.41
N THR A 494 8.88 -5.82 0.89
CA THR A 494 9.82 -4.92 0.22
C THR A 494 9.25 -4.27 -1.03
N GLN A 495 8.36 -4.95 -1.73
CA GLN A 495 7.70 -4.47 -2.96
C GLN A 495 6.38 -3.74 -2.67
N SER A 496 5.77 -3.97 -1.52
CA SER A 496 4.51 -3.32 -1.12
C SER A 496 4.70 -1.86 -0.66
N ARG A 497 3.61 -1.09 -0.71
CA ARG A 497 3.54 0.26 -0.10
C ARG A 497 3.42 0.23 1.43
N ILE A 498 3.20 -0.95 2.01
CA ILE A 498 3.02 -1.14 3.45
C ILE A 498 4.34 -0.78 4.16
N THR A 499 4.25 0.02 5.22
CA THR A 499 5.41 0.46 6.00
C THR A 499 5.75 -0.46 7.16
N ILE A 500 4.76 -1.17 7.68
CA ILE A 500 4.93 -2.08 8.81
C ILE A 500 5.05 -3.53 8.32
N PRO A 501 6.14 -4.23 8.68
CA PRO A 501 6.29 -5.63 8.32
C PRO A 501 5.30 -6.52 9.08
N GLY A 502 4.83 -7.57 8.43
CA GLY A 502 4.12 -8.66 9.11
C GLY A 502 4.99 -9.31 10.19
N ARG A 503 4.36 -9.95 11.20
CA ARG A 503 5.05 -10.48 12.39
C ARG A 503 6.28 -11.34 12.07
N HIS A 504 6.18 -12.22 11.08
CA HIS A 504 7.27 -13.10 10.67
C HIS A 504 8.43 -12.29 10.06
N VAL A 505 8.15 -11.31 9.18
CA VAL A 505 9.18 -10.43 8.62
C VAL A 505 9.85 -9.62 9.74
N ALA A 506 9.05 -9.13 10.69
CA ALA A 506 9.52 -8.29 11.76
C ALA A 506 10.53 -9.00 12.68
N VAL A 507 10.26 -10.27 12.99
CA VAL A 507 11.13 -11.11 13.83
C VAL A 507 12.35 -11.59 13.04
N ASP A 508 12.13 -12.23 11.91
CA ASP A 508 13.15 -13.01 11.20
C ASP A 508 14.20 -12.11 10.54
N TYR A 509 13.79 -10.92 10.11
CA TYR A 509 14.65 -9.97 9.38
C TYR A 509 14.97 -8.71 10.18
N GLY A 510 14.61 -8.68 11.47
CA GLY A 510 15.17 -7.74 12.43
C GLY A 510 14.49 -6.37 12.51
N PHE A 511 13.30 -6.19 11.92
CA PHE A 511 12.56 -4.94 12.07
C PHE A 511 12.08 -4.69 13.51
N LEU A 512 11.92 -5.74 14.33
CA LEU A 512 11.67 -5.57 15.77
C LEU A 512 12.81 -4.85 16.52
N ASN A 513 14.00 -4.78 15.93
CA ASN A 513 15.14 -4.08 16.51
C ASN A 513 15.19 -2.59 16.13
N CYS A 514 14.37 -2.15 15.18
CA CYS A 514 14.30 -0.75 14.78
C CYS A 514 13.70 0.08 15.91
N LYS A 515 14.36 1.20 16.24
CA LYS A 515 13.91 2.14 17.26
C LYS A 515 13.31 3.40 16.64
N THR A 516 13.68 3.69 15.40
CA THR A 516 13.20 4.85 14.64
C THR A 516 12.60 4.40 13.33
N VAL A 517 11.72 5.24 12.81
CA VAL A 517 11.15 5.14 11.47
C VAL A 517 12.23 5.10 10.39
N GLU A 518 13.26 5.94 10.53
CA GLU A 518 14.38 5.98 9.61
C GLU A 518 15.12 4.63 9.55
N GLU A 519 15.29 3.95 10.68
CA GLU A 519 15.87 2.60 10.71
C GLU A 519 15.00 1.58 9.98
N GLU A 520 13.67 1.66 10.11
CA GLU A 520 12.74 0.82 9.36
C GLU A 520 12.84 1.07 7.85
N PHE A 521 12.96 2.33 7.42
CA PHE A 521 13.17 2.65 6.00
C PHE A 521 14.50 2.20 5.47
N ALA A 522 15.56 2.50 6.19
CA ALA A 522 16.90 2.10 5.80
C ALA A 522 16.97 0.57 5.72
N LEU A 523 16.33 -0.15 6.65
CA LEU A 523 16.31 -1.62 6.65
C LEU A 523 15.45 -2.19 5.52
N LYS A 524 14.24 -1.65 5.29
CA LYS A 524 13.39 -2.05 4.16
C LYS A 524 14.10 -1.81 2.83
N ALA A 525 14.66 -0.61 2.62
CA ALA A 525 15.39 -0.26 1.40
C ALA A 525 16.64 -1.13 1.21
N THR A 526 17.34 -1.47 2.30
CA THR A 526 18.49 -2.39 2.26
C THR A 526 18.05 -3.78 1.79
N TYR A 527 16.96 -4.33 2.33
CA TYR A 527 16.45 -5.62 1.86
C TYR A 527 15.89 -5.55 0.44
N THR A 528 15.22 -4.47 0.05
CA THR A 528 14.79 -4.24 -1.34
C THR A 528 16.00 -4.33 -2.27
N HIS A 529 17.06 -3.56 -2.00
CA HIS A 529 18.26 -3.56 -2.83
C HIS A 529 18.99 -4.91 -2.83
N LEU A 530 19.05 -5.59 -1.68
CA LEU A 530 19.63 -6.93 -1.57
C LEU A 530 18.87 -7.93 -2.45
N LEU A 531 17.54 -7.94 -2.38
CA LEU A 531 16.68 -8.89 -3.10
C LEU A 531 16.52 -8.56 -4.59
N GLU A 532 16.77 -7.33 -5.00
CA GLU A 532 16.85 -6.92 -6.43
C GLU A 532 18.23 -7.23 -7.05
N THR A 533 19.23 -7.58 -6.24
CA THR A 533 20.56 -7.92 -6.74
C THR A 533 20.51 -9.26 -7.48
N PRO A 534 20.85 -9.33 -8.79
CA PRO A 534 20.63 -10.54 -9.61
C PRO A 534 21.33 -11.82 -9.13
N ARG A 535 22.36 -11.70 -8.28
CA ARG A 535 23.15 -12.83 -7.74
C ARG A 535 22.65 -13.34 -6.40
N VAL A 536 21.67 -12.68 -5.79
CA VAL A 536 21.13 -13.05 -4.48
C VAL A 536 19.99 -14.03 -4.68
N ASP A 537 20.15 -15.25 -4.17
CA ASP A 537 19.04 -16.18 -4.03
C ASP A 537 18.27 -15.90 -2.73
N PRO A 538 16.96 -15.56 -2.79
CA PRO A 538 16.13 -15.39 -1.60
C PRO A 538 16.17 -16.60 -0.65
N MET A 539 16.30 -17.82 -1.16
CA MET A 539 16.36 -19.02 -0.32
C MET A 539 17.68 -19.13 0.44
N GLU A 540 18.78 -18.61 -0.08
CA GLU A 540 20.04 -18.50 0.65
C GLU A 540 19.95 -17.45 1.76
N LEU A 541 19.27 -16.31 1.51
CA LEU A 541 18.96 -15.33 2.55
C LEU A 541 18.10 -15.94 3.66
N HIS A 542 17.11 -16.77 3.31
CA HIS A 542 16.32 -17.51 4.30
C HIS A 542 17.20 -18.48 5.10
N ALA A 543 18.09 -19.23 4.44
CA ALA A 543 19.01 -20.13 5.12
C ALA A 543 19.96 -19.36 6.08
N ALA A 544 20.46 -18.20 5.68
CA ALA A 544 21.24 -17.31 6.54
C ALA A 544 20.42 -16.78 7.72
N CYS A 545 19.15 -16.44 7.49
CA CYS A 545 18.21 -16.06 8.55
C CYS A 545 18.07 -17.14 9.61
N VAL A 546 17.85 -18.39 9.20
CA VAL A 546 17.73 -19.55 10.09
C VAL A 546 19.02 -19.84 10.88
N LYS A 547 20.18 -19.46 10.33
CA LYS A 547 21.48 -19.56 11.00
C LYS A 547 21.82 -18.37 11.90
N GLY A 548 21.00 -17.32 11.92
CA GLY A 548 21.33 -16.07 12.63
C GLY A 548 22.39 -15.21 11.94
N GLU A 549 22.65 -15.44 10.65
CA GLU A 549 23.76 -14.87 9.89
C GLU A 549 23.30 -13.82 8.85
N VAL A 550 22.11 -13.22 9.02
CA VAL A 550 21.49 -12.30 8.05
C VAL A 550 22.43 -11.14 7.66
N TYR A 551 23.04 -10.49 8.65
CA TYR A 551 24.00 -9.40 8.38
C TYR A 551 25.24 -9.89 7.62
N GLY A 552 25.74 -11.07 7.97
CA GLY A 552 26.89 -11.68 7.30
C GLY A 552 26.58 -11.92 5.83
N PHE A 553 25.44 -12.53 5.54
CA PHE A 553 24.96 -12.73 4.18
C PHE A 553 24.79 -11.40 3.43
N ALA A 554 24.08 -10.43 4.01
CA ALA A 554 23.86 -9.13 3.36
C ALA A 554 25.17 -8.40 3.04
N SER A 555 26.17 -8.49 3.92
CA SER A 555 27.48 -7.85 3.72
C SER A 555 28.30 -8.41 2.55
N LEU A 556 28.01 -9.65 2.09
CA LEU A 556 28.67 -10.23 0.92
C LEU A 556 28.25 -9.57 -0.39
N TYR A 557 27.00 -9.08 -0.44
CA TYR A 557 26.41 -8.51 -1.66
C TYR A 557 26.33 -6.98 -1.60
N LEU A 558 26.35 -6.39 -0.40
CA LEU A 558 26.25 -4.95 -0.18
C LEU A 558 27.56 -4.40 0.41
N PRO A 559 28.53 -3.97 -0.42
CA PRO A 559 29.86 -3.55 0.06
C PRO A 559 29.85 -2.30 0.93
N ASN A 560 28.79 -1.48 0.85
CA ASN A 560 28.62 -0.26 1.65
C ASN A 560 27.59 -0.43 2.79
N LEU A 561 27.33 -1.67 3.24
CA LEU A 561 26.35 -1.94 4.28
C LEU A 561 26.80 -1.32 5.62
N GLU A 562 26.06 -0.33 6.09
CA GLU A 562 26.40 0.38 7.32
C GLU A 562 26.45 -0.53 8.56
N GLN A 563 27.34 -0.22 9.48
CA GLN A 563 27.54 -1.03 10.69
C GLN A 563 26.32 -1.05 11.62
N ARG A 564 25.43 -0.04 11.53
CA ARG A 564 24.16 -0.02 12.27
C ARG A 564 23.27 -1.23 11.94
N PHE A 565 23.34 -1.74 10.70
CA PHE A 565 22.56 -2.91 10.29
C PHE A 565 22.98 -4.20 11.00
N ARG A 566 24.20 -4.26 11.55
CA ARG A 566 24.65 -5.41 12.36
C ARG A 566 23.83 -5.59 13.64
N ARG A 567 23.32 -4.48 14.19
CA ARG A 567 22.40 -4.48 15.33
C ARG A 567 20.98 -4.80 14.86
N LEU A 568 20.57 -4.20 13.74
CA LEU A 568 19.20 -4.30 13.24
C LEU A 568 18.87 -5.69 12.70
N MET A 569 19.74 -6.30 11.90
CA MET A 569 19.55 -7.63 11.30
C MET A 569 19.81 -8.79 12.27
N ARG A 570 19.80 -8.55 13.59
CA ARG A 570 19.81 -9.62 14.57
C ARG A 570 18.43 -10.25 14.66
N ASN A 571 18.38 -11.56 14.72
CA ASN A 571 17.16 -12.30 14.90
C ASN A 571 17.37 -13.32 16.03
N PRO A 572 16.33 -14.01 16.50
CA PRO A 572 16.47 -14.95 17.63
C PRO A 572 17.15 -16.27 17.25
N TYR A 573 17.65 -16.42 16.02
CA TYR A 573 18.27 -17.65 15.53
C TYR A 573 19.81 -17.64 15.69
N PRO A 574 20.47 -18.83 15.74
CA PRO A 574 19.83 -20.13 15.87
C PRO A 574 19.28 -20.30 17.29
N LEU A 575 18.05 -20.82 17.41
CA LEU A 575 17.47 -21.11 18.72
C LEU A 575 18.26 -22.26 19.34
N GLN A 576 18.75 -22.10 20.57
CA GLN A 576 19.52 -23.12 21.30
C GLN A 576 18.64 -24.29 21.79
N ILE A 577 17.83 -24.91 20.94
CA ILE A 577 17.14 -26.19 21.26
C ILE A 577 16.96 -27.00 19.97
N ASP A 578 17.38 -28.27 20.02
CA ASP A 578 17.23 -29.30 19.00
C ASP A 578 15.74 -29.58 18.73
N TYR A 579 15.16 -28.87 17.78
CA TYR A 579 13.89 -29.25 17.16
C TYR A 579 13.89 -28.83 15.69
N GLU A 580 13.45 -29.74 14.81
CA GLU A 580 13.31 -29.58 13.35
C GLU A 580 12.38 -28.44 12.87
N TRP A 581 11.99 -27.50 13.76
CA TRP A 581 10.98 -26.45 13.57
C TRP A 581 11.59 -25.03 13.39
N VAL A 582 12.89 -24.90 13.11
CA VAL A 582 13.59 -23.60 12.98
C VAL A 582 13.25 -22.88 11.66
N GLY A 583 12.92 -21.58 11.68
CA GLY A 583 12.63 -20.77 10.46
C GLY A 583 11.33 -21.11 9.75
N LYS A 584 10.59 -22.05 10.32
CA LYS A 584 9.39 -22.65 9.78
C LYS A 584 8.24 -21.99 10.54
N TRP A 585 7.35 -21.26 9.85
CA TRP A 585 6.04 -20.85 10.38
C TRP A 585 4.90 -21.65 9.76
N ARG A 586 4.12 -22.31 10.61
CA ARG A 586 3.01 -23.19 10.23
C ARG A 586 1.91 -22.24 9.83
N LEU A 587 1.25 -22.43 8.70
CA LEU A 587 0.10 -21.62 8.31
C LEU A 587 -0.93 -21.64 9.46
N PRO A 588 -1.26 -20.47 10.02
CA PRO A 588 -2.63 -20.02 9.94
C PRO A 588 -2.59 -18.73 9.12
N SER A 589 -2.61 -18.86 7.81
CA SER A 589 -3.10 -17.73 7.05
C SER A 589 -4.59 -17.61 7.34
N LEU A 590 -5.05 -16.39 7.60
CA LEU A 590 -6.42 -15.98 7.24
C LEU A 590 -6.77 -16.30 5.77
N VAL A 591 -5.77 -16.65 4.95
CA VAL A 591 -5.86 -17.04 3.53
C VAL A 591 -6.32 -18.50 3.32
N HIS A 592 -6.39 -19.35 4.36
CA HIS A 592 -6.76 -20.77 4.26
C HIS A 592 -7.67 -21.28 5.39
N SER A 593 -8.24 -20.39 6.21
CA SER A 593 -9.37 -20.78 7.06
C SER A 593 -10.58 -21.06 6.16
N GLN A 594 -10.86 -22.35 5.94
CA GLN A 594 -12.24 -22.77 5.72
C GLN A 594 -13.06 -22.21 6.88
N SER A 595 -14.01 -21.32 6.57
CA SER A 595 -15.09 -20.85 7.46
C SER A 595 -14.67 -20.16 8.78
N GLY A 596 -15.11 -18.89 8.94
CA GLY A 596 -15.02 -18.09 10.17
C GLY A 596 -13.65 -17.43 10.31
N TRP A 597 -13.47 -16.13 10.08
CA TRP A 597 -14.25 -14.98 10.53
C TRP A 597 -14.23 -13.84 9.50
#